data_AF-A0A3E5DGW8-F1
#
_entry.id   AF-A0A3E5DGW8-F1
#
_cell.length_a   1.000
_cell.length_b   1.000
_cell.length_c   1.000
_cell.angle_alpha   90.00
_cell.angle_beta   90.00
_cell.angle_gamma   90.00
#
_symmetry.space_group_name_H-M   'P 1'
#
loop_
_entity.id
_entity.type
_entity.pdbx_description
1 polymer ?
#
loop_
_entity_poly.entity_id
_entity_poly.type
_entity_poly.pdbx_seq_one_letter_code
_entity_poly.pdbx_strand_id
1 'polypeptide(L)'
;KVELGKNEQRSKFLVDAVKQMRQGNDVSSKALQDKLEVMNKSPQKKVVTHRFEPTSKNILLFIGGLALSLVISIWGNLTQWREHQDWEEADLKYRALKMVLLSDDPNIRYIEKHFNVQRDEKVIDDVRSRVAVYEDSIFRYHKMVEIAAYKDSLARKLTNESNEIKRLIKK
;
A
#
# COMPACT_ATOMS: atom_id res chain seq x y z
N LYS A 1 69.46 17.88 -92.08
CA LYS A 1 69.18 19.08 -91.24
C LYS A 1 67.70 19.17 -90.80
N VAL A 2 66.98 18.04 -90.61
CA VAL A 2 65.51 18.06 -90.36
C VAL A 2 65.13 17.52 -88.97
N GLU A 3 66.05 16.90 -88.24
CA GLU A 3 65.71 16.23 -86.96
C GLU A 3 65.75 17.14 -85.72
N LEU A 4 66.48 18.26 -85.77
CA LEU A 4 66.55 19.16 -84.60
C LEU A 4 65.24 19.95 -84.37
N GLY A 5 64.52 20.32 -85.43
CA GLY A 5 63.30 21.14 -85.32
C GLY A 5 62.06 20.39 -84.81
N LYS A 6 61.98 19.07 -85.05
CA LYS A 6 60.86 18.22 -84.60
C LYS A 6 60.87 17.99 -83.07
N ASN A 7 62.06 17.93 -82.48
CA ASN A 7 62.24 17.65 -81.06
C ASN A 7 61.97 18.90 -80.20
N GLU A 8 62.28 20.08 -80.73
CA GLU A 8 62.01 21.35 -80.06
C GLU A 8 60.51 21.72 -80.06
N GLN A 9 59.79 21.44 -81.16
CA GLN A 9 58.33 21.61 -81.23
C GLN A 9 57.59 20.67 -80.26
N ARG A 10 58.03 19.41 -80.14
CA ARG A 10 57.47 18.45 -79.18
C ARG A 10 57.72 18.87 -77.73
N SER A 11 58.91 19.43 -77.44
CA SER A 11 59.23 19.95 -76.12
C SER A 11 58.33 21.13 -75.72
N LYS A 12 58.10 22.09 -76.62
CA LYS A 12 57.18 23.22 -76.37
C LYS A 12 55.74 22.76 -76.12
N PHE A 13 55.25 21.80 -76.89
CA PHE A 13 53.89 21.27 -76.74
C PHE A 13 53.69 20.55 -75.39
N LEU A 14 54.71 19.81 -74.92
CA LEU A 14 54.66 19.16 -73.60
C LEU A 14 54.70 20.18 -72.46
N VAL A 15 55.51 21.23 -72.58
CA VAL A 15 55.57 22.31 -71.58
C VAL A 15 54.23 23.06 -71.49
N ASP A 16 53.59 23.34 -72.63
CA ASP A 16 52.29 24.00 -72.65
C ASP A 16 51.18 23.11 -72.07
N ALA A 17 51.19 21.81 -72.38
CA ALA A 17 50.26 20.84 -71.80
C ALA A 17 50.42 20.73 -70.27
N VAL A 18 51.67 20.70 -69.77
CA VAL A 18 51.95 20.67 -68.33
C VAL A 18 51.51 21.98 -67.66
N LYS A 19 51.72 23.12 -68.32
CA LYS A 19 51.28 24.43 -67.80
C LYS A 19 49.75 24.53 -67.71
N GLN A 20 49.05 24.00 -68.71
CA GLN A 20 47.59 23.95 -68.73
C GLN A 20 47.03 23.01 -67.65
N MET A 21 47.65 21.84 -67.44
CA MET A 21 47.27 20.93 -66.36
C MET A 21 47.47 21.53 -64.98
N ARG A 22 48.59 22.26 -64.77
CA ARG A 22 48.85 22.93 -63.50
C ARG A 22 47.81 24.02 -63.22
N GLN A 23 47.50 24.83 -64.24
CA GLN A 23 46.51 25.89 -64.14
C GLN A 23 45.09 25.36 -63.90
N GLY A 24 44.71 24.25 -64.54
CA GLY A 24 43.43 23.57 -64.29
C GLY A 24 43.31 23.01 -62.87
N ASN A 25 44.38 22.40 -62.35
CA ASN A 25 44.43 21.88 -60.99
C ASN A 25 44.38 23.01 -59.93
N ASP A 26 45.06 24.13 -60.18
CA ASP A 26 45.06 25.27 -59.27
C ASP A 26 43.65 25.88 -59.14
N VAL A 27 42.89 25.99 -60.23
CA VAL A 27 41.51 26.50 -60.22
C VAL A 27 40.56 25.52 -59.53
N SER A 28 40.69 24.22 -59.78
CA SER A 28 39.86 23.19 -59.13
C SER A 28 40.11 23.14 -57.62
N SER A 29 41.37 23.23 -57.19
CA SER A 29 41.74 23.20 -55.78
C SER A 29 41.17 24.41 -55.02
N LYS A 30 41.19 25.60 -55.61
CA LYS A 30 40.57 26.81 -55.00
C LYS A 30 39.06 26.68 -54.87
N ALA A 31 38.37 26.16 -55.89
CA ALA A 31 36.93 25.96 -55.82
C ALA A 31 36.50 24.93 -54.76
N LEU A 32 37.33 23.91 -54.52
CA LEU A 32 37.12 22.94 -53.45
C LEU A 32 37.39 23.55 -52.06
N GLN A 33 38.43 24.37 -51.93
CA GLN A 33 38.71 25.08 -50.67
C GLN A 33 37.60 26.06 -50.31
N ASP A 34 37.10 26.85 -51.27
CA ASP A 34 35.99 27.78 -51.04
C ASP A 34 34.70 27.05 -50.60
N LYS A 35 34.38 25.91 -51.23
CA LYS A 35 33.23 25.08 -50.82
C LYS A 35 33.41 24.48 -49.43
N LEU A 36 34.63 24.09 -49.08
CA LEU A 36 34.96 23.54 -47.76
C LEU A 36 34.89 24.61 -46.68
N GLU A 37 35.34 25.83 -46.97
CA GLU A 37 35.22 26.98 -46.07
C GLU A 37 33.75 27.38 -45.87
N VAL A 38 32.94 27.37 -46.93
CA VAL A 38 31.48 27.61 -46.84
C VAL A 38 30.76 26.54 -46.02
N MET A 39 31.12 25.27 -46.16
CA MET A 39 30.56 24.20 -45.30
C MET A 39 30.99 24.37 -43.84
N ASN A 40 32.23 24.79 -43.59
CA ASN A 40 32.73 24.97 -42.23
C ASN A 40 32.12 26.21 -41.55
N LYS A 41 31.73 27.23 -42.32
CA LYS A 41 31.02 28.43 -41.85
C LYS A 41 29.49 28.27 -41.80
N SER A 42 28.94 27.18 -42.32
CA SER A 42 27.50 26.90 -42.25
C SER A 42 27.11 26.48 -40.83
N PRO A 43 26.03 27.01 -40.22
CA PRO A 43 25.65 26.65 -38.86
C PRO A 43 25.28 25.18 -38.79
N GLN A 44 26.10 24.37 -38.13
CA GLN A 44 25.70 22.99 -37.82
C GLN A 44 24.45 23.04 -36.94
N LYS A 45 23.34 22.50 -37.45
CA LYS A 45 22.07 22.42 -36.71
C LYS A 45 22.29 21.55 -35.47
N LYS A 46 22.55 22.18 -34.33
CA LYS A 46 22.77 21.52 -33.05
C LYS A 46 21.46 20.90 -32.59
N VAL A 47 21.25 19.63 -32.91
CA VAL A 47 20.12 18.86 -32.39
C VAL A 47 20.43 18.55 -30.93
N VAL A 48 19.87 19.35 -30.03
CA VAL A 48 19.91 19.09 -28.59
C VAL A 48 18.86 18.01 -28.29
N THR A 49 19.25 16.75 -28.44
CA THR A 49 18.47 15.63 -27.88
C THR A 49 18.59 15.66 -26.37
N HIS A 50 17.56 16.14 -25.68
CA HIS A 50 17.40 15.91 -24.25
C HIS A 50 17.13 14.40 -24.05
N ARG A 51 18.18 13.62 -23.75
CA ARG A 51 18.00 12.30 -23.16
C ARG A 51 17.47 12.51 -21.75
N PHE A 52 16.16 12.33 -21.57
CA PHE A 52 15.60 12.15 -20.25
C PHE A 52 16.00 10.75 -19.78
N GLU A 53 16.92 10.67 -18.81
CA GLU A 53 17.20 9.42 -18.12
C GLU A 53 15.99 9.10 -17.23
N PRO A 54 15.26 7.98 -17.47
CA PRO A 54 14.08 7.62 -16.69
C PRO A 54 14.42 7.17 -15.26
N THR A 55 15.70 7.17 -14.88
CA THR A 55 16.21 6.66 -13.60
C THR A 55 16.68 7.82 -12.72
N SER A 56 15.84 8.84 -12.53
CA SER A 56 16.16 9.88 -11.56
C SER A 56 16.19 9.27 -10.16
N LYS A 57 17.23 9.59 -9.37
CA LYS A 57 17.40 9.08 -7.99
C LYS A 57 16.15 9.28 -7.14
N ASN A 58 15.39 10.35 -7.40
CA ASN A 58 14.16 10.67 -6.69
C ASN A 58 13.02 9.69 -7.01
N ILE A 59 12.86 9.25 -8.27
CA ILE A 59 11.84 8.26 -8.65
C ILE A 59 12.17 6.89 -8.05
N LEU A 60 13.45 6.50 -8.03
CA LEU A 60 13.89 5.26 -7.40
C LEU A 60 13.65 5.26 -5.88
N LEU A 61 14.00 6.36 -5.21
CA LEU A 61 13.70 6.56 -3.79
C LEU A 61 12.19 6.56 -3.51
N PHE A 62 11.39 7.14 -4.42
CA PHE A 62 9.93 7.13 -4.30
C PHE A 62 9.37 5.72 -4.39
N ILE A 63 9.79 4.91 -5.38
CA ILE A 63 9.37 3.51 -5.51
C ILE A 63 9.77 2.69 -4.28
N GLY A 64 11.00 2.89 -3.78
CA GLY A 64 11.47 2.24 -2.55
C GLY A 64 10.65 2.64 -1.32
N GLY A 65 10.34 3.93 -1.15
CA GLY A 65 9.49 4.43 -0.07
C GLY A 65 8.06 3.91 -0.17
N LEU A 66 7.52 3.81 -1.39
CA LEU A 66 6.18 3.31 -1.65
C LEU A 66 6.09 1.81 -1.33
N ALA A 67 7.08 1.01 -1.74
CA ALA A 67 7.19 -0.40 -1.38
C ALA A 67 7.33 -0.59 0.15
N LEU A 68 8.18 0.21 0.80
CA LEU A 68 8.35 0.15 2.26
C LEU A 68 7.06 0.52 2.99
N SER A 69 6.33 1.54 2.52
CA SER A 69 5.05 1.94 3.10
C SER A 69 3.99 0.83 3.02
N LEU A 70 3.96 0.08 1.91
CA LEU A 70 3.07 -1.07 1.75
C LEU A 70 3.42 -2.20 2.72
N VAL A 71 4.70 -2.51 2.89
CA VAL A 71 5.15 -3.54 3.85
C VAL A 71 4.77 -3.15 5.27
N ILE A 72 5.02 -1.90 5.68
CA ILE A 72 4.66 -1.41 7.01
C ILE A 72 3.14 -1.42 7.20
N SER A 73 2.36 -1.08 6.17
CA SER A 73 0.90 -1.11 6.23
C SER A 73 0.36 -2.53 6.44
N ILE A 74 0.87 -3.51 5.70
CA ILE A 74 0.50 -4.93 5.86
C ILE A 74 0.94 -5.45 7.23
N TRP A 75 2.17 -5.12 7.65
CA TRP A 75 2.69 -5.52 8.95
C TRP A 75 1.86 -4.93 10.10
N GLY A 76 1.59 -3.62 10.08
CA GLY A 76 0.77 -2.94 11.09
C GLY A 76 -0.62 -3.55 11.21
N ASN A 77 -1.28 -3.80 10.08
CA ASN A 77 -2.59 -4.44 10.06
C ASN A 77 -2.54 -5.87 10.63
N LEU A 78 -1.53 -6.66 10.25
CA LEU A 78 -1.37 -8.03 10.75
C LEU A 78 -1.07 -8.06 12.26
N THR A 79 -0.24 -7.12 12.74
CA THR A 79 0.11 -7.02 14.16
C THR A 79 -1.11 -6.61 14.98
N GLN A 80 -1.88 -5.63 14.49
CA GLN A 80 -3.13 -5.20 15.10
C GLN A 80 -4.18 -6.33 15.12
N TRP A 81 -4.30 -7.10 14.04
CA TRP A 81 -5.19 -8.28 14.01
C TRP A 81 -4.79 -9.32 15.06
N ARG A 82 -3.48 -9.60 15.20
CA ARG A 82 -2.98 -10.52 16.22
C ARG A 82 -3.29 -10.03 17.64
N GLU A 83 -3.01 -8.76 17.93
CA GLU A 83 -3.34 -8.18 19.23
C GLU A 83 -4.84 -8.27 19.51
N HIS A 84 -5.68 -7.98 18.52
CA HIS A 84 -7.13 -8.04 18.70
C HIS A 84 -7.62 -9.46 19.05
N GLN A 85 -7.06 -10.49 18.41
CA GLN A 85 -7.35 -11.88 18.76
C GLN A 85 -6.90 -12.21 20.19
N ASP A 86 -5.73 -11.71 20.63
CA ASP A 86 -5.24 -11.93 21.99
C ASP A 86 -6.14 -11.24 23.05
N TRP A 87 -6.66 -10.05 22.75
CA TRP A 87 -7.62 -9.35 23.61
C TRP A 87 -8.94 -10.11 23.74
N GLU A 88 -9.49 -10.60 22.62
CA GLU A 88 -10.73 -11.40 22.64
C GLU A 88 -10.56 -12.71 23.42
N GLU A 89 -9.40 -13.34 23.32
CA GLU A 89 -9.08 -14.58 24.04
C GLU A 89 -8.92 -14.34 25.55
N ALA A 90 -8.23 -13.27 25.94
CA ALA A 90 -8.08 -12.88 27.34
C ALA A 90 -9.42 -12.46 27.97
N ASP A 91 -10.25 -11.73 27.24
CA ASP A 91 -11.60 -11.34 27.66
C ASP A 91 -12.51 -12.57 27.84
N LEU A 92 -12.51 -13.48 26.87
CA LEU A 92 -13.28 -14.72 26.97
C LEU A 92 -12.80 -15.57 28.17
N LYS A 93 -11.49 -15.67 28.39
CA LYS A 93 -10.92 -16.37 29.54
C LYS A 93 -11.37 -15.74 30.86
N TYR A 94 -11.39 -14.41 30.96
CA TYR A 94 -11.88 -13.71 32.15
C TYR A 94 -13.37 -13.96 32.40
N ARG A 95 -14.21 -13.84 31.35
CA ARG A 95 -15.66 -14.10 31.44
C ARG A 95 -15.97 -15.54 31.80
N ALA A 96 -15.26 -16.50 31.20
CA ALA A 96 -15.39 -17.92 31.50
C ALA A 96 -15.00 -18.24 32.95
N LEU A 97 -13.90 -17.67 33.45
CA LEU A 97 -13.52 -17.80 34.85
C LEU A 97 -14.56 -17.20 35.79
N LYS A 98 -15.17 -16.06 35.45
CA LYS A 98 -16.25 -15.45 36.25
C LYS A 98 -17.49 -16.36 36.32
N MET A 99 -17.82 -17.04 35.23
CA MET A 99 -18.89 -18.05 35.22
C MET A 99 -18.54 -19.26 36.09
N VAL A 100 -17.31 -19.80 35.95
CA VAL A 100 -16.89 -20.99 36.71
C VAL A 100 -16.65 -20.66 38.18
N LEU A 101 -16.16 -19.49 38.58
CA LEU A 101 -15.98 -19.15 39.99
C LEU A 101 -17.31 -19.11 40.78
N LEU A 102 -18.45 -18.91 40.11
CA LEU A 102 -19.78 -18.94 40.71
C LEU A 102 -20.35 -20.36 40.85
N SER A 103 -19.72 -21.34 40.20
CA SER A 103 -20.08 -22.76 40.27
C SER A 103 -18.92 -23.48 40.95
N ASP A 104 -19.08 -24.09 42.13
CA ASP A 104 -18.00 -24.79 42.86
C ASP A 104 -17.44 -26.03 42.11
N ASP A 105 -16.91 -25.84 40.90
CA ASP A 105 -16.67 -26.87 39.89
C ASP A 105 -15.16 -26.95 39.54
N PRO A 106 -14.55 -28.15 39.52
CA PRO A 106 -13.16 -28.38 39.06
C PRO A 106 -12.81 -27.91 37.64
N ASN A 107 -13.76 -27.32 36.90
CA ASN A 107 -13.61 -26.81 35.54
C ASN A 107 -12.58 -25.67 35.34
N ILE A 108 -12.08 -25.02 36.39
CA ILE A 108 -11.02 -23.98 36.26
C ILE A 108 -9.76 -24.58 35.62
N ARG A 109 -9.34 -25.77 36.08
CA ARG A 109 -8.16 -26.47 35.56
C ARG A 109 -8.35 -26.93 34.12
N TYR A 110 -9.60 -27.22 33.74
CA TYR A 110 -9.97 -27.61 32.38
C TYR A 110 -9.85 -26.42 31.41
N ILE A 111 -10.38 -25.25 31.77
CA ILE A 111 -10.25 -24.01 30.98
C ILE A 111 -8.78 -23.61 30.86
N GLU A 112 -8.03 -23.59 31.96
CA GLU A 112 -6.62 -23.20 31.92
C GLU A 112 -5.79 -24.09 30.98
N LYS A 113 -6.02 -25.41 31.03
CA LYS A 113 -5.33 -26.37 30.16
C LYS A 113 -5.63 -26.13 28.68
N HIS A 114 -6.90 -25.91 28.33
CA HIS A 114 -7.33 -25.78 26.93
C HIS A 114 -7.09 -24.40 26.32
N PHE A 115 -6.90 -23.35 27.14
CA PHE A 115 -6.51 -22.03 26.66
C PHE A 115 -4.99 -21.86 26.55
N ASN A 116 -4.19 -22.46 27.46
CA ASN A 116 -2.75 -22.17 27.53
C ASN A 116 -1.85 -23.33 27.05
N VAL A 117 -2.21 -24.59 27.36
CA VAL A 117 -1.32 -25.76 27.17
C VAL A 117 -1.69 -26.57 25.93
N GLN A 118 -2.98 -26.85 25.73
CA GLN A 118 -3.50 -27.64 24.61
C GLN A 118 -4.66 -26.89 23.96
N ARG A 119 -4.32 -25.89 23.13
CA ARG A 119 -5.30 -25.08 22.40
C ARG A 119 -6.20 -25.98 21.56
N ASP A 120 -7.48 -26.01 21.91
CA ASP A 120 -8.51 -26.69 21.14
C ASP A 120 -9.62 -25.69 20.81
N GLU A 121 -9.68 -25.28 19.55
CA GLU A 121 -10.63 -24.27 19.06
C GLU A 121 -12.08 -24.69 19.32
N LYS A 122 -12.39 -26.00 19.27
CA LYS A 122 -13.74 -26.50 19.54
C LYS A 122 -14.13 -26.31 21.01
N VAL A 123 -13.18 -26.46 21.92
CA VAL A 123 -13.40 -26.24 23.35
C VAL A 123 -13.55 -24.75 23.63
N ILE A 124 -12.76 -23.90 22.97
CA ILE A 124 -12.88 -22.44 23.08
C ILE A 124 -14.26 -21.97 22.59
N ASP A 125 -14.74 -22.51 21.48
CA ASP A 125 -16.08 -22.21 20.96
C ASP A 125 -17.21 -22.70 21.87
N ASP A 126 -17.09 -23.90 22.46
CA ASP A 126 -18.04 -24.40 23.45
C ASP A 126 -18.08 -23.49 24.69
N VAL A 127 -16.91 -23.06 25.18
CA VAL A 127 -16.80 -22.10 26.29
C VAL A 127 -17.45 -20.78 25.93
N ARG A 128 -17.22 -20.26 24.72
CA ARG A 128 -17.86 -19.03 24.21
C ARG A 128 -19.38 -19.15 24.20
N SER A 129 -19.92 -20.27 23.74
CA SER A 129 -21.37 -20.52 23.73
C SER A 129 -21.94 -20.58 25.15
N ARG A 130 -21.27 -21.29 26.06
CA ARG A 130 -21.68 -21.39 27.47
C ARG A 130 -21.69 -20.04 28.18
N VAL A 131 -20.63 -19.24 27.99
CA VAL A 131 -20.55 -17.89 28.53
C VAL A 131 -21.71 -17.03 28.01
N ALA A 132 -22.00 -17.08 26.71
CA ALA A 132 -23.10 -16.32 26.13
C ALA A 132 -24.48 -16.71 26.70
N VAL A 133 -24.74 -18.01 26.86
CA VAL A 133 -25.98 -18.52 27.46
C VAL A 133 -26.09 -18.09 28.93
N TYR A 134 -24.98 -18.18 29.67
CA TYR A 134 -24.92 -17.75 31.06
C TYR A 134 -25.20 -16.25 31.22
N GLU A 135 -24.55 -15.41 30.43
CA GLU A 135 -24.75 -13.97 30.44
C GLU A 135 -26.20 -13.58 30.07
N ASP A 136 -26.78 -14.22 29.05
CA ASP A 136 -28.19 -14.01 28.68
C ASP A 136 -29.13 -14.43 29.82
N SER A 137 -28.83 -15.54 30.51
CA SER A 137 -29.64 -15.99 31.65
C SER A 137 -29.62 -15.00 32.82
N ILE A 138 -28.45 -14.45 33.14
CA ILE A 138 -28.29 -13.41 34.18
C ILE A 138 -29.05 -12.15 33.79
N PHE A 139 -28.90 -11.71 32.55
CA PHE A 139 -29.56 -10.51 32.05
C PHE A 139 -31.09 -10.66 32.11
N ARG A 140 -31.61 -11.80 31.65
CA ARG A 140 -33.05 -12.09 31.73
C ARG A 140 -33.54 -12.17 33.15
N TYR A 141 -32.80 -12.80 34.05
CA TYR A 141 -33.16 -12.87 35.46
C TYR A 141 -33.30 -11.47 36.08
N HIS A 142 -32.30 -10.60 35.91
CA HIS A 142 -32.36 -9.23 36.43
C HIS A 142 -33.53 -8.44 35.84
N LYS A 143 -33.76 -8.54 34.53
CA LYS A 143 -34.90 -7.90 33.87
C LYS A 143 -36.23 -8.39 34.42
N MET A 144 -36.35 -9.69 34.69
CA MET A 144 -37.57 -10.27 35.27
C MET A 144 -37.81 -9.78 36.70
N VAL A 145 -36.75 -9.67 37.51
CA VAL A 145 -36.82 -9.13 38.87
C VAL A 145 -37.29 -7.68 38.87
N GLU A 146 -36.74 -6.84 37.99
CA GLU A 146 -37.13 -5.43 37.88
C GLU A 146 -38.60 -5.27 37.45
N ILE A 147 -39.02 -6.02 36.44
CA ILE A 147 -40.41 -6.02 35.97
C ILE A 147 -41.36 -6.53 37.07
N ALA A 148 -40.97 -7.54 37.83
CA ALA A 148 -41.76 -8.07 38.94
C ALA A 148 -41.93 -7.03 40.05
N ALA A 149 -40.85 -6.36 40.45
CA ALA A 149 -40.89 -5.29 41.46
C ALA A 149 -41.77 -4.12 41.00
N TYR A 150 -41.67 -3.72 39.73
CA TYR A 150 -42.52 -2.68 39.14
C TYR A 150 -44.00 -3.06 39.18
N LYS A 151 -44.34 -4.28 38.71
CA LYS A 151 -45.72 -4.78 38.71
C LYS A 151 -46.31 -4.89 40.12
N ASP A 152 -45.53 -5.34 41.10
CA ASP A 152 -45.95 -5.41 42.49
C ASP A 152 -46.26 -4.01 43.06
N SER A 153 -45.39 -3.02 42.78
CA SER A 153 -45.61 -1.64 43.22
C SER A 153 -46.91 -1.04 42.64
N LEU A 154 -47.20 -1.33 41.37
CA LEU A 154 -48.42 -0.89 40.69
C LEU A 154 -49.66 -1.58 41.26
N ALA A 155 -49.60 -2.88 41.51
CA ALA A 155 -50.70 -3.64 42.11
C ALA A 155 -51.03 -3.13 43.52
N ARG A 156 -50.01 -2.84 44.34
CA ARG A 156 -50.19 -2.23 45.67
C ARG A 156 -50.84 -0.86 45.59
N LYS A 157 -50.41 -0.01 44.64
CA LYS A 157 -51.02 1.31 44.42
C LYS A 157 -52.50 1.20 44.06
N LEU A 158 -52.84 0.37 43.06
CA LEU A 158 -54.22 0.15 42.62
C LEU A 158 -55.11 -0.42 43.73
N THR A 159 -54.56 -1.33 44.55
CA THR A 159 -55.28 -1.91 45.69
C THR A 159 -55.60 -0.85 46.74
N ASN A 160 -54.66 0.06 47.02
CA ASN A 160 -54.87 1.16 47.95
C ASN A 160 -55.94 2.13 47.44
N GLU A 161 -55.87 2.54 46.17
CA GLU A 161 -56.88 3.41 45.53
C GLU A 161 -58.28 2.76 45.55
N SER A 162 -58.38 1.46 45.24
CA SER A 162 -59.65 0.73 45.29
C SER A 162 -60.24 0.67 46.71
N ASN A 163 -59.39 0.40 47.72
CA ASN A 163 -59.82 0.39 49.12
C ASN A 163 -60.29 1.77 49.60
N GLU A 164 -59.66 2.84 49.13
CA GLU A 164 -60.06 4.22 49.42
C GLU A 164 -61.45 4.51 48.83
N ILE A 165 -61.68 4.19 47.55
CA ILE A 165 -63.00 4.32 46.90
C ILE A 165 -64.07 3.53 47.66
N LYS A 166 -63.76 2.29 48.05
CA LYS A 166 -64.70 1.43 48.79
C LYS A 166 -65.08 2.03 50.15
N ARG A 167 -64.16 2.72 50.82
CA ARG A 167 -64.45 3.44 52.08
C ARG A 167 -65.34 4.65 51.83
N LEU A 168 -65.12 5.40 50.75
CA LEU A 168 -65.95 6.55 50.39
C LEU A 168 -67.40 6.14 50.06
N ILE A 169 -67.61 5.00 49.39
CA ILE A 169 -68.95 4.51 49.03
C ILE A 169 -69.71 3.91 50.23
N LYS A 170 -68.99 3.31 51.19
CA LYS A 170 -69.60 2.72 52.40
C LYS A 170 -70.00 3.75 53.47
N LYS A 171 -69.62 5.02 53.29
CA LYS A 171 -69.94 6.12 54.19
C LYS A 171 -71.19 6.83 53.72
#